data_AF-A0A835HJV3-F1
#
_entry.id   AF-A0A835HJV3-F1
#
_cell.length_a   1.000
_cell.length_b   1.000
_cell.length_c   1.000
_cell.angle_alpha   90.00
_cell.angle_beta   90.00
_cell.angle_gamma   90.00
#
_symmetry.space_group_name_H-M   'P 1'
#
loop_
_entity.id
_entity.type
_entity.pdbx_description
1 polymer ?
#
loop_
_entity_poly.entity_id
_entity_poly.type
_entity_poly.pdbx_seq_one_letter_code
_entity_poly.pdbx_strand_id
1 'polypeptide(L)'
;MDITNSCLQGIPMLWTQVSKIFSQNKISGKPLPCDIIADIFARLPAELVYHCVHACKPLRPFMTNPYFIDMQIHQARPSFVFQYFPPPRAPKSKVIVTFTESISKKIVTRSVKVDFCSVWPQRYCFPILYGSCNGIILIKNYSFHSPCDSLLFMWNPITQDQVTVATPLTGHICAFFFHPKSREYTILFYCKSSVEFKFFLLSLTTKSSRQITSYSHPPLCSANPIILYGALHWIVDEYPYEYRHGRFPGCSNVVLVFNMERELFFTMSHPGGRCRGQGEHYRTTYLMEMGGDLCCYQASSLEELVIWIIKDYEKKVWVKMHVFVKGPSKNPCDKRRGLVTVIHRYGDELLICLRKEKLFLYNLREGTFKRVGKKYMAFRVCAVPHVSTLASLNADGLITLQNQSL
;
A
#
# COMPACT_ATOMS: atom_id res chain seq x y z
N MET A 1 14.77 29.45 1.93
CA MET A 1 15.07 29.83 3.33
C MET A 1 14.57 28.71 4.22
N ASP A 2 15.54 27.97 4.74
CA ASP A 2 15.38 26.74 5.51
C ASP A 2 14.87 27.01 6.93
N ILE A 3 13.76 26.36 7.30
CA ILE A 3 13.22 26.31 8.68
C ILE A 3 13.54 24.95 9.31
N THR A 4 14.67 24.34 8.97
CA THR A 4 15.05 23.01 9.49
C THR A 4 15.94 23.04 10.73
N ASN A 5 16.24 24.21 11.33
CA ASN A 5 17.36 24.30 12.28
C ASN A 5 17.08 24.76 13.72
N SER A 6 15.85 24.71 14.24
CA SER A 6 15.62 25.02 15.68
C SER A 6 15.44 23.79 16.58
N CYS A 7 14.94 22.66 16.06
CA CYS A 7 14.79 21.43 16.87
C CYS A 7 16.07 20.57 16.91
N LEU A 8 16.98 20.75 15.97
CA LEU A 8 18.23 19.99 15.89
C LEU A 8 19.35 20.57 16.77
N GLN A 9 19.22 21.81 17.26
CA GLN A 9 20.21 22.43 18.16
C GLN A 9 20.27 21.74 19.54
N GLY A 10 19.25 20.96 19.90
CA GLY A 10 19.25 20.11 21.10
C GLY A 10 19.90 18.74 20.91
N ILE A 11 20.19 18.30 19.67
CA ILE A 11 20.76 16.97 19.40
C ILE A 11 22.17 16.82 19.98
N PRO A 12 23.10 17.80 19.92
CA PRO A 12 24.40 17.66 20.59
C PRO A 12 24.28 17.55 22.12
N MET A 13 23.27 18.16 22.74
CA MET A 13 22.99 18.08 24.18
C MET A 13 22.35 16.76 24.58
N LEU A 14 21.34 16.30 23.82
CA LEU A 14 20.80 14.95 23.94
C LEU A 14 21.87 13.90 23.65
N TRP A 15 22.79 14.18 22.73
CA TRP A 15 23.91 13.31 22.39
C TRP A 15 24.96 13.25 23.50
N THR A 16 25.28 14.36 24.17
CA THR A 16 26.15 14.31 25.36
C THR A 16 25.48 13.55 26.50
N GLN A 17 24.15 13.62 26.64
CA GLN A 17 23.40 12.83 27.63
C GLN A 17 23.25 11.35 27.24
N VAL A 18 22.95 11.03 25.98
CA VAL A 18 22.82 9.66 25.45
C VAL A 18 24.19 8.98 25.38
N SER A 19 25.22 9.68 24.91
CA SER A 19 26.62 9.24 25.01
C SER A 19 27.01 9.03 26.48
N LYS A 20 26.64 9.92 27.42
CA LYS A 20 26.83 9.71 28.86
C LYS A 20 26.04 8.53 29.44
N ILE A 21 24.86 8.20 28.91
CA ILE A 21 24.08 7.00 29.26
C ILE A 21 24.82 5.73 28.82
N PHE A 22 25.47 5.75 27.65
CA PHE A 22 26.09 4.57 27.06
C PHE A 22 27.59 4.40 27.34
N SER A 23 28.36 5.47 27.57
CA SER A 23 29.83 5.40 27.52
C SER A 23 30.57 5.60 28.83
N GLN A 24 30.04 6.31 29.83
CA GLN A 24 30.65 6.41 31.17
C GLN A 24 29.83 7.38 32.01
N ASN A 25 28.99 6.87 32.92
CA ASN A 25 28.66 7.58 34.15
C ASN A 25 28.30 6.58 35.25
N LYS A 26 29.25 6.40 36.16
CA LYS A 26 28.95 6.29 37.60
C LYS A 26 28.30 7.60 38.05
N ILE A 27 27.08 7.89 37.60
CA ILE A 27 26.18 8.80 38.29
C ILE A 27 25.11 7.88 38.84
N SER A 28 25.12 7.66 40.16
CA SER A 28 24.09 7.22 41.13
C SER A 28 22.68 6.72 40.70
N GLY A 29 22.37 6.48 39.44
CA GLY A 29 21.08 6.04 38.92
C GLY A 29 21.31 4.95 37.89
N LYS A 30 20.58 3.84 38.03
CA LYS A 30 20.69 2.66 37.17
C LYS A 30 20.56 3.07 35.68
N PRO A 31 21.32 2.45 34.76
CA PRO A 31 21.16 2.70 33.33
C PRO A 31 19.73 2.39 32.89
N LEU A 32 19.22 3.19 31.94
CA LEU A 32 17.90 2.95 31.35
C LEU A 32 17.88 1.56 30.68
N PRO A 33 16.86 0.72 30.97
CA PRO A 33 16.71 -0.57 30.32
C PRO A 33 16.59 -0.46 28.79
N CYS A 34 17.15 -1.44 28.07
CA CYS A 34 17.19 -1.44 26.61
C CYS A 34 15.80 -1.36 25.97
N ASP A 35 14.80 -2.04 26.53
CA ASP A 35 13.41 -1.99 26.10
C ASP A 35 12.82 -0.57 26.15
N ILE A 36 13.13 0.21 27.19
CA ILE A 36 12.69 1.60 27.30
C ILE A 36 13.37 2.47 26.24
N ILE A 37 14.66 2.24 25.99
CA ILE A 37 15.38 2.95 24.93
C ILE A 37 14.76 2.61 23.57
N ALA A 38 14.47 1.33 23.31
CA ALA A 38 13.82 0.91 22.08
C ALA A 38 12.49 1.64 21.89
N ASP A 39 11.65 1.69 22.93
CA ASP A 39 10.34 2.35 22.89
C ASP A 39 10.48 3.86 22.61
N ILE A 40 11.43 4.53 23.24
CA ILE A 40 11.70 5.96 22.98
C ILE A 40 12.04 6.18 21.50
N PHE A 41 12.96 5.39 20.94
CA PHE A 41 13.39 5.56 19.56
C PHE A 41 12.32 5.13 18.55
N ALA A 42 11.50 4.13 18.85
CA ALA A 42 10.41 3.72 17.95
C ALA A 42 9.31 4.77 17.81
N ARG A 43 9.16 5.67 18.78
CA ARG A 43 8.26 6.84 18.71
C ARG A 43 8.79 8.01 17.89
N LEU A 44 10.09 8.00 17.54
CA LEU A 44 10.70 9.06 16.74
C LEU A 44 10.45 8.83 15.24
N PRO A 45 10.39 9.91 14.43
CA PRO A 45 10.40 9.80 12.97
C PRO A 45 11.55 8.92 12.46
N ALA A 46 11.25 8.04 11.49
CA ALA A 46 12.21 7.08 10.97
C ALA A 46 13.47 7.74 10.40
N GLU A 47 13.37 8.93 9.81
CA GLU A 47 14.54 9.69 9.35
C GLU A 47 15.51 10.04 10.49
N LEU A 48 14.99 10.45 11.65
CA LEU A 48 15.83 10.79 12.79
C LEU A 48 16.51 9.53 13.34
N VAL A 49 15.77 8.43 13.46
CA VAL A 49 16.32 7.14 13.89
C VAL A 49 17.41 6.67 12.93
N TYR A 50 17.19 6.78 11.62
CA TYR A 50 18.17 6.44 10.60
C TYR A 50 19.47 7.26 10.77
N HIS A 51 19.37 8.58 10.95
CA HIS A 51 20.55 9.41 11.22
C HIS A 51 21.28 9.00 12.51
N CYS A 52 20.55 8.66 13.58
CA CYS A 52 21.15 8.15 14.82
C CYS A 52 21.90 6.83 14.62
N VAL A 53 21.34 5.90 13.85
CA VAL A 53 21.96 4.61 13.52
C VAL A 53 23.28 4.79 12.77
N HIS A 54 23.31 5.73 11.83
CA HIS A 54 24.52 6.00 11.05
C HIS A 54 25.58 6.79 11.83
N ALA A 55 25.17 7.66 12.75
CA ALA A 55 26.08 8.42 13.60
C ALA A 55 26.64 7.62 14.79
N CYS A 56 25.95 6.56 15.23
CA CYS A 56 26.28 5.82 16.45
C CYS A 56 26.40 4.30 16.22
N LYS A 57 27.64 3.82 16.06
CA LYS A 57 27.92 2.39 15.84
C LYS A 57 27.30 1.46 16.93
N PRO A 58 27.34 1.79 18.24
CA PRO A 58 26.70 0.96 19.26
C PRO A 58 25.18 0.84 19.12
N LEU A 59 24.50 1.86 18.59
CA LEU A 59 23.04 1.83 18.40
C LEU A 59 22.64 1.01 17.17
N ARG A 60 23.55 0.81 16.20
CA ARG A 60 23.20 0.16 14.94
C ARG A 60 22.64 -1.25 15.12
N PRO A 61 23.31 -2.21 15.79
CA PRO A 61 22.77 -3.57 15.96
C PRO A 61 21.42 -3.60 16.67
N PHE A 62 21.22 -2.65 17.58
CA PHE A 62 20.00 -2.53 18.38
C PHE A 62 18.82 -1.99 17.56
N MET A 63 19.03 -0.96 16.75
CA MET A 63 17.99 -0.32 15.94
C MET A 63 17.75 -1.02 14.59
N THR A 64 18.65 -1.91 14.16
CA THR A 64 18.41 -2.79 13.01
C THR A 64 17.83 -4.14 13.41
N ASN A 65 17.55 -4.35 14.71
CA ASN A 65 16.94 -5.57 15.21
C ASN A 65 15.49 -5.69 14.68
N PRO A 66 15.06 -6.87 14.17
CA PRO A 66 13.68 -7.10 13.73
C PRO A 66 12.60 -6.71 14.75
N TYR A 67 12.86 -6.91 16.05
CA TYR A 67 11.97 -6.49 17.13
C TYR A 67 11.76 -4.96 17.16
N PHE A 68 12.84 -4.20 17.00
CA PHE A 68 12.77 -2.74 16.95
C PHE A 68 12.01 -2.27 15.70
N ILE A 69 12.26 -2.90 14.54
CA ILE A 69 11.56 -2.59 13.29
C ILE A 69 10.06 -2.87 13.42
N ASP A 70 9.68 -4.03 13.98
CA ASP A 70 8.28 -4.37 14.25
C ASP A 70 7.65 -3.33 15.18
N MET A 71 8.32 -2.94 16.26
CA MET A 71 7.82 -1.89 17.15
C MET A 71 7.64 -0.55 16.45
N GLN A 72 8.60 -0.15 15.60
CA GLN A 72 8.49 1.07 14.80
C GLN A 72 7.30 1.00 13.84
N ILE A 73 7.04 -0.13 13.18
CA ILE A 73 5.89 -0.30 12.29
C ILE A 73 4.57 -0.06 13.04
N HIS A 74 4.43 -0.60 14.25
CA HIS A 74 3.19 -0.47 15.03
C HIS A 74 2.99 0.92 15.64
N GLN A 75 4.07 1.64 15.95
CA GLN A 75 4.01 2.96 16.58
C GLN A 75 4.08 4.11 15.58
N ALA A 76 4.59 3.87 14.38
CA ALA A 76 4.78 4.91 13.39
C ALA A 76 3.45 5.43 12.85
N ARG A 77 3.45 6.73 12.60
CA ARG A 77 2.26 7.43 12.12
C ARG A 77 2.07 7.15 10.63
N PRO A 78 0.84 6.79 10.19
CA PRO A 78 0.55 6.64 8.77
C PRO A 78 0.78 7.95 8.01
N SER A 79 1.45 7.82 6.88
CA SER A 79 1.62 8.84 5.85
C SER A 79 1.05 8.32 4.53
N PHE A 80 1.00 9.17 3.51
CA PHE A 80 0.53 8.76 2.18
C PHE A 80 1.57 9.07 1.13
N VAL A 81 1.74 8.12 0.23
CA VAL A 81 2.59 8.28 -0.94
C VAL A 81 1.71 8.46 -2.16
N PHE A 82 1.96 9.53 -2.89
CA PHE A 82 1.30 9.84 -4.14
C PHE A 82 2.28 9.76 -5.30
N GLN A 83 1.84 9.14 -6.38
CA GLN A 83 2.45 9.30 -7.69
C GLN A 83 1.45 9.99 -8.60
N TYR A 84 1.86 11.16 -9.11
CA TYR A 84 1.11 11.90 -10.12
C TYR A 84 1.62 11.50 -11.50
N PHE A 85 0.73 10.98 -12.34
CA PHE A 85 1.02 10.68 -13.74
C PHE A 85 0.67 11.89 -14.58
N PRO A 86 1.65 12.60 -15.15
CA PRO A 86 1.35 13.55 -16.21
C PRO A 86 0.77 12.80 -17.43
N PRO A 87 0.11 13.51 -18.36
CA PRO A 87 -0.28 12.94 -19.64
C PRO A 87 0.92 12.24 -20.30
N PRO A 88 0.70 11.14 -21.05
CA PRO A 88 1.78 10.35 -21.61
C PRO A 88 2.67 11.22 -22.50
N ARG A 89 3.83 11.58 -21.94
CA ARG A 89 5.02 12.01 -22.67
C ARG A 89 6.06 10.92 -22.43
N ALA A 90 7.10 10.89 -23.26
CA ALA A 90 8.20 9.91 -23.30
C ALA A 90 8.48 9.18 -21.96
N PRO A 91 8.86 7.89 -22.01
CA PRO A 91 8.99 7.05 -20.83
C PRO A 91 10.03 7.68 -19.91
N LYS A 92 9.63 8.00 -18.69
CA LYS A 92 10.53 8.59 -17.70
C LYS A 92 11.13 7.47 -16.87
N SER A 93 12.46 7.36 -16.91
CA SER A 93 13.25 6.52 -16.00
C SER A 93 13.33 7.09 -14.57
N LYS A 94 12.66 8.21 -14.29
CA LYS A 94 12.61 8.84 -12.98
C LYS A 94 11.18 8.87 -12.45
N VAL A 95 10.97 8.19 -11.33
CA VAL A 95 9.73 8.23 -10.57
C VAL A 95 9.82 9.32 -9.54
N ILE A 96 8.82 10.21 -9.54
CA ILE A 96 8.65 11.20 -8.48
C ILE A 96 7.49 10.74 -7.62
N VAL A 97 7.78 10.48 -6.35
CA VAL A 97 6.75 10.19 -5.35
C VAL A 97 6.66 11.36 -4.37
N THR A 98 5.46 11.67 -3.94
CA THR A 98 5.21 12.74 -2.99
C THR A 98 4.64 12.13 -1.72
N PHE A 99 5.31 12.37 -0.61
CA PHE A 99 4.85 12.01 0.72
C PHE A 99 4.05 13.18 1.28
N THR A 100 2.89 12.89 1.85
CA THR A 100 2.21 13.82 2.74
C THR A 100 2.05 13.17 4.09
N GLU A 101 2.38 13.92 5.14
CA GLU A 101 2.01 13.54 6.49
C GLU A 101 0.62 14.10 6.80
N SER A 102 -0.18 13.28 7.48
CA SER A 102 -1.61 13.50 7.73
C SER A 102 -1.90 14.74 8.59
N ILE A 103 -1.08 15.01 9.60
CA ILE A 103 -1.35 16.05 10.61
C ILE A 103 -0.61 17.35 10.31
N SER A 104 0.65 17.27 9.89
CA SER A 104 1.49 18.46 9.68
C SER A 104 1.20 19.17 8.35
N LYS A 105 0.44 18.54 7.44
CA LYS A 105 0.23 18.98 6.05
C LYS A 105 1.56 19.24 5.30
N LYS A 106 2.67 18.72 5.84
CA LYS A 106 3.99 18.87 5.25
C LYS A 106 4.07 17.94 4.06
N ILE A 107 4.30 18.52 2.89
CA ILE A 107 4.50 17.79 1.65
C ILE A 107 6.00 17.63 1.44
N VAL A 108 6.48 16.40 1.46
CA VAL A 108 7.86 16.05 1.15
C VAL A 108 7.89 15.33 -0.18
N THR A 109 8.57 15.88 -1.17
CA THR A 109 8.74 15.20 -2.47
C THR A 109 10.06 14.46 -2.46
N ARG A 110 10.03 13.16 -2.79
CA ARG A 110 11.23 12.37 -3.04
C ARG A 110 11.21 11.87 -4.49
N SER A 111 12.37 11.60 -5.04
CA SER A 111 12.44 11.03 -6.39
C SER A 111 13.45 9.91 -6.41
N VAL A 112 13.12 8.83 -7.12
CA VAL A 112 13.96 7.67 -7.31
C VAL A 112 14.07 7.38 -8.80
N LYS A 113 15.27 7.01 -9.25
CA LYS A 113 15.48 6.56 -10.62
C LYS A 113 15.05 5.09 -10.69
N VAL A 114 14.08 4.80 -11.55
CA VAL A 114 13.60 3.44 -11.82
C VAL A 114 13.91 3.14 -13.27
N ASP A 115 14.87 2.25 -13.49
CA ASP A 115 15.34 1.91 -14.83
C ASP A 115 14.82 0.54 -15.26
N PHE A 116 13.57 0.50 -15.71
CA PHE A 116 13.01 -0.69 -16.36
C PHE A 116 13.49 -0.85 -17.82
N CYS A 117 13.94 0.23 -18.44
CA CYS A 117 14.36 0.24 -19.84
C CYS A 117 15.71 -0.45 -20.04
N SER A 118 16.63 -0.39 -19.07
CA SER A 118 17.88 -1.16 -19.17
C SER A 118 17.66 -2.68 -19.15
N VAL A 119 16.62 -3.15 -18.46
CA VAL A 119 16.26 -4.57 -18.43
C VAL A 119 15.48 -4.98 -19.67
N TRP A 120 14.57 -4.14 -20.17
CA TRP A 120 13.86 -4.35 -21.45
C TRP A 120 13.81 -3.09 -22.33
N PRO A 121 14.82 -2.86 -23.18
CA PRO A 121 14.91 -1.67 -24.02
C PRO A 121 13.77 -1.55 -25.03
N GLN A 122 13.21 -2.69 -25.46
CA GLN A 122 12.20 -2.78 -26.52
C GLN A 122 10.76 -2.60 -26.01
N ARG A 123 10.53 -2.52 -24.68
CA ARG A 123 9.19 -2.40 -24.12
C ARG A 123 8.95 -0.99 -23.58
N TYR A 124 8.05 -0.28 -24.24
CA TYR A 124 7.50 0.97 -23.73
C TYR A 124 6.71 0.71 -22.44
N CYS A 125 7.33 0.97 -21.30
CA CYS A 125 6.74 0.75 -19.99
C CYS A 125 6.92 1.97 -19.09
N PHE A 126 5.96 2.15 -18.18
CA PHE A 126 5.92 3.22 -17.21
C PHE A 126 5.94 2.65 -15.80
N PRO A 127 6.76 3.20 -14.90
CA PRO A 127 6.71 2.82 -13.50
C PRO A 127 5.44 3.35 -12.82
N ILE A 128 4.70 2.45 -12.17
CA ILE A 128 3.47 2.74 -11.43
C ILE A 128 3.58 2.28 -9.98
N LEU A 129 3.34 3.20 -9.05
CA LEU A 129 3.17 2.97 -7.62
C LEU A 129 1.99 2.01 -7.42
N TYR A 130 2.30 0.86 -6.84
CA TYR A 130 1.34 -0.21 -6.62
C TYR A 130 0.90 -0.33 -5.15
N GLY A 131 1.85 -0.28 -4.23
CA GLY A 131 1.60 -0.53 -2.81
C GLY A 131 2.76 -0.13 -1.92
N SER A 132 2.54 -0.23 -0.61
CA SER A 132 3.59 -0.16 0.39
C SER A 132 3.35 -1.20 1.47
N CYS A 133 4.43 -1.72 2.05
CA CYS A 133 4.41 -2.67 3.15
C CYS A 133 5.62 -2.41 4.05
N ASN A 134 5.39 -2.20 5.35
CA ASN A 134 6.44 -2.07 6.38
C ASN A 134 7.57 -1.07 6.05
N GLY A 135 7.29 0.03 5.34
CA GLY A 135 8.30 1.02 4.92
C GLY A 135 8.90 0.79 3.54
N ILE A 136 8.60 -0.33 2.90
CA ILE A 136 8.98 -0.58 1.51
C ILE A 136 7.86 -0.12 0.59
N ILE A 137 8.23 0.58 -0.47
CA ILE A 137 7.35 0.97 -1.57
C ILE A 137 7.55 0.00 -2.73
N LEU A 138 6.46 -0.47 -3.33
CA LEU A 138 6.49 -1.26 -4.55
C LEU A 138 6.00 -0.45 -5.74
N ILE A 139 6.83 -0.41 -6.79
CA ILE A 139 6.56 0.18 -8.08
C ILE A 139 6.62 -0.94 -9.13
N LYS A 140 5.58 -1.07 -9.95
CA LYS A 140 5.54 -2.05 -11.03
C LYS A 140 5.66 -1.41 -12.40
N ASN A 141 6.09 -2.16 -13.39
CA ASN A 141 5.99 -1.73 -14.77
C ASN A 141 4.53 -1.74 -15.24
N TYR A 142 4.17 -0.80 -16.10
CA TYR A 142 2.90 -0.77 -16.79
C TYR A 142 3.14 -0.53 -18.28
N SER A 143 2.60 -1.38 -19.14
CA SER A 143 2.69 -1.21 -20.58
C SER A 143 1.30 -1.22 -21.21
N PHE A 144 1.09 -0.35 -22.19
CA PHE A 144 -0.14 -0.32 -22.99
C PHE A 144 -0.24 -1.49 -23.97
N HIS A 145 0.89 -2.12 -24.32
CA HIS A 145 0.96 -3.16 -25.35
C HIS A 145 1.13 -4.58 -24.80
N SER A 146 1.58 -4.72 -23.55
CA SER A 146 1.72 -6.02 -22.89
C SER A 146 1.29 -5.91 -21.43
N PRO A 147 0.16 -6.52 -21.05
CA PRO A 147 -0.41 -6.38 -19.71
C PRO A 147 0.28 -7.35 -18.73
N CYS A 148 1.62 -7.36 -18.66
CA CYS A 148 2.35 -8.19 -17.70
C CYS A 148 3.19 -7.35 -16.74
N ASP A 149 2.97 -7.59 -15.44
CA ASP A 149 3.70 -6.95 -14.34
C ASP A 149 5.03 -7.67 -14.09
N SER A 150 5.86 -7.78 -15.13
CA SER A 150 7.04 -8.65 -15.11
C SER A 150 8.32 -7.99 -14.58
N LEU A 151 8.28 -6.67 -14.30
CA LEU A 151 9.33 -5.94 -13.58
C LEU A 151 8.75 -5.18 -12.38
N LEU A 152 9.37 -5.41 -11.24
CA LEU A 152 8.97 -4.86 -9.96
C LEU A 152 10.17 -4.14 -9.35
N PHE A 153 9.96 -2.98 -8.78
CA PHE A 153 10.99 -2.18 -8.12
C PHE A 153 10.55 -1.90 -6.69
N MET A 154 11.35 -2.35 -5.74
CA MET A 154 11.13 -2.21 -4.31
C MET A 154 12.12 -1.20 -3.76
N TRP A 155 11.66 -0.30 -2.91
CA TRP A 155 12.50 0.78 -2.40
C TRP A 155 12.08 1.21 -1.00
N ASN A 156 13.04 1.30 -0.09
CA ASN A 156 12.88 1.99 1.19
C ASN A 156 13.30 3.46 1.04
N PRO A 157 12.37 4.43 1.15
CA PRO A 157 12.70 5.85 1.04
C PRO A 157 13.56 6.41 2.18
N ILE A 158 13.64 5.73 3.33
CA ILE A 158 14.42 6.13 4.49
C ILE A 158 15.85 5.65 4.34
N THR A 159 16.05 4.35 4.18
CA THR A 159 17.39 3.75 4.11
C THR A 159 18.03 3.84 2.72
N GLN A 160 17.23 4.11 1.68
CA GLN A 160 17.60 4.04 0.26
C GLN A 160 17.88 2.63 -0.25
N ASP A 161 17.60 1.58 0.53
CA ASP A 161 17.64 0.19 0.07
C ASP A 161 16.71 0.05 -1.13
N GLN A 162 17.18 -0.62 -2.17
CA GLN A 162 16.40 -0.81 -3.39
C GLN A 162 16.76 -2.12 -4.08
N VAL A 163 15.75 -2.77 -4.65
CA VAL A 163 15.92 -3.97 -5.46
C VAL A 163 14.95 -3.96 -6.63
N THR A 164 15.46 -4.36 -7.80
CA THR A 164 14.62 -4.67 -8.97
C THR A 164 14.41 -6.17 -9.04
N VAL A 165 13.18 -6.60 -9.24
CA VAL A 165 12.79 -8.00 -9.35
C VAL A 165 12.19 -8.23 -10.73
N ALA A 166 12.83 -9.12 -11.50
CA ALA A 166 12.33 -9.59 -12.79
C ALA A 166 11.71 -10.98 -12.61
N THR A 167 10.47 -11.14 -13.07
CA THR A 167 9.79 -12.44 -13.05
C THR A 167 9.59 -12.96 -14.47
N PRO A 168 9.83 -14.27 -14.72
CA PRO A 168 9.51 -14.89 -16.01
C PRO A 168 8.00 -15.12 -16.18
N LEU A 169 7.21 -14.92 -15.12
CA LEU A 169 5.76 -15.11 -15.17
C LEU A 169 5.08 -14.04 -16.03
N THR A 170 4.18 -14.49 -16.90
CA THR A 170 3.29 -13.60 -17.66
C THR A 170 1.94 -13.51 -16.96
N GLY A 171 1.73 -12.43 -16.23
CA GLY A 171 0.54 -12.24 -15.41
C GLY A 171 0.53 -10.90 -14.69
N HIS A 172 -0.24 -10.83 -13.61
CA HIS A 172 -0.42 -9.61 -12.84
C HIS A 172 -0.06 -9.82 -11.37
N ILE A 173 0.54 -8.79 -10.77
CA ILE A 173 0.65 -8.73 -9.32
C ILE A 173 -0.72 -8.48 -8.70
N CYS A 174 -1.07 -9.25 -7.68
CA CYS A 174 -2.28 -9.07 -6.89
C CYS A 174 -2.02 -8.71 -5.43
N ALA A 175 -0.84 -9.01 -4.88
CA ALA A 175 -0.46 -8.53 -3.55
C ALA A 175 1.03 -8.27 -3.41
N PHE A 176 1.34 -7.32 -2.53
CA PHE A 176 2.63 -7.10 -1.92
C PHE A 176 2.46 -7.02 -0.41
N PHE A 177 3.05 -7.97 0.32
CA PHE A 177 2.85 -8.11 1.76
C PHE A 177 4.09 -8.67 2.45
N PHE A 178 4.13 -8.57 3.77
CA PHE A 178 5.16 -9.21 4.60
C PHE A 178 4.59 -10.50 5.16
N HIS A 179 5.15 -11.64 4.76
CA HIS A 179 4.61 -12.93 5.12
C HIS A 179 4.92 -13.26 6.59
N PRO A 180 3.91 -13.51 7.44
CA PRO A 180 4.12 -13.60 8.88
C PRO A 180 5.00 -14.80 9.28
N LYS A 181 4.87 -15.94 8.60
CA LYS A 181 5.65 -17.17 8.90
C LYS A 181 7.10 -17.10 8.41
N SER A 182 7.34 -16.81 7.13
CA SER A 182 8.70 -16.73 6.57
C SER A 182 9.44 -15.43 6.89
N ARG A 183 8.75 -14.42 7.46
CA ARG A 183 9.33 -13.12 7.85
C ARG A 183 10.06 -12.43 6.68
N GLU A 184 9.48 -12.53 5.49
CA GLU A 184 10.02 -11.92 4.28
C GLU A 184 8.96 -11.12 3.53
N TYR A 185 9.41 -10.20 2.69
CA TYR A 185 8.54 -9.54 1.72
C TYR A 185 8.19 -10.52 0.60
N THR A 186 6.90 -10.66 0.33
CA THR A 186 6.37 -11.62 -0.63
C THR A 186 5.41 -10.93 -1.58
N ILE A 187 5.42 -11.42 -2.82
CA ILE A 187 4.56 -10.92 -3.88
C ILE A 187 3.65 -12.06 -4.32
N LEU A 188 2.35 -11.83 -4.30
CA LEU A 188 1.37 -12.75 -4.87
C LEU A 188 1.08 -12.33 -6.30
N PHE A 189 1.27 -13.26 -7.22
CA PHE A 189 1.11 -13.08 -8.65
C PHE A 189 0.03 -14.03 -9.15
N TYR A 190 -0.74 -13.62 -10.16
CA TYR A 190 -1.65 -14.54 -10.82
C TYR A 190 -1.49 -14.52 -12.34
N CYS A 191 -1.61 -15.69 -12.93
CA CYS A 191 -1.55 -15.91 -14.36
C CYS A 191 -2.91 -16.40 -14.85
N LYS A 192 -3.31 -15.95 -16.04
CA LYS A 192 -4.54 -16.41 -16.69
C LYS A 192 -4.27 -17.79 -17.31
N SER A 193 -5.03 -18.82 -16.91
CA SER A 193 -5.04 -20.15 -17.56
C SER A 193 -6.36 -20.41 -18.27
N SER A 194 -6.50 -21.53 -18.99
CA SER A 194 -7.67 -21.82 -19.85
C SER A 194 -8.99 -21.86 -19.10
N VAL A 195 -9.02 -22.43 -17.89
CA VAL A 195 -10.24 -22.58 -17.06
C VAL A 195 -10.15 -21.82 -15.75
N GLU A 196 -8.97 -21.73 -15.13
CA GLU A 196 -8.77 -21.13 -13.80
C GLU A 196 -7.66 -20.07 -13.79
N PHE A 197 -7.57 -19.33 -12.70
CA PHE A 197 -6.47 -18.40 -12.45
C PHE A 197 -5.45 -19.09 -11.56
N LYS A 198 -4.20 -19.19 -12.03
CA LYS A 198 -3.10 -19.82 -11.28
C LYS A 198 -2.40 -18.76 -10.43
N PHE A 199 -2.23 -19.02 -9.16
CA PHE A 199 -1.60 -18.11 -8.20
C PHE A 199 -0.21 -18.59 -7.81
N PHE A 200 0.72 -17.65 -7.73
CA PHE A 200 2.13 -17.89 -7.42
C PHE A 200 2.59 -16.94 -6.31
N LEU A 201 3.36 -17.46 -5.35
CA LEU A 201 4.16 -16.60 -4.48
C LEU A 201 5.56 -16.47 -5.05
N LEU A 202 6.06 -15.24 -5.02
CA LEU A 202 7.42 -14.89 -5.35
C LEU A 202 8.17 -14.63 -4.04
N SER A 203 9.19 -15.43 -3.76
CA SER A 203 10.10 -15.21 -2.65
C SER A 203 11.36 -14.50 -3.14
N LEU A 204 11.70 -13.41 -2.45
CA LEU A 204 12.94 -12.67 -2.71
C LEU A 204 14.15 -13.38 -2.10
N THR A 205 13.94 -14.05 -0.96
CA THR A 205 14.98 -14.80 -0.25
C THR A 205 15.47 -15.98 -1.08
N THR A 206 14.55 -16.83 -1.57
CA THR A 206 14.91 -18.00 -2.37
C THR A 206 15.08 -17.68 -3.85
N LYS A 207 14.80 -16.43 -4.26
CA LYS A 207 14.83 -15.97 -5.66
C LYS A 207 14.03 -16.87 -6.60
N SER A 208 12.90 -17.38 -6.11
CA SER A 208 12.07 -18.33 -6.85
C SER A 208 10.60 -17.93 -6.84
N SER A 209 9.88 -18.47 -7.81
CA SER A 209 8.41 -18.50 -7.83
C SER A 209 7.93 -19.93 -7.56
N ARG A 210 6.84 -20.06 -6.79
CA ARG A 210 6.12 -21.32 -6.65
C ARG A 210 4.64 -21.12 -6.90
N GLN A 211 4.02 -22.07 -7.58
CA GLN A 211 2.56 -22.11 -7.69
C GLN A 211 1.98 -22.58 -6.37
N ILE A 212 0.95 -21.89 -5.87
CA ILE A 212 0.24 -22.30 -4.65
C ILE A 212 -0.99 -23.11 -5.00
N THR A 213 -1.85 -22.51 -5.81
CA THR A 213 -3.17 -23.07 -6.12
C THR A 213 -3.71 -22.40 -7.37
N SER A 214 -4.75 -23.01 -7.93
CA SER A 214 -5.66 -22.34 -8.85
C SER A 214 -6.91 -21.88 -8.10
N TYR A 215 -7.56 -20.82 -8.59
CA TYR A 215 -8.87 -20.42 -8.12
C TYR A 215 -9.70 -19.83 -9.26
N SER A 216 -11.02 -19.95 -9.18
CA SER A 216 -11.94 -19.55 -10.24
C SER A 216 -12.23 -18.05 -10.28
N HIS A 217 -11.99 -17.33 -9.17
CA HIS A 217 -12.28 -15.90 -9.04
C HIS A 217 -10.98 -15.09 -9.06
N PRO A 218 -10.82 -14.14 -10.01
CA PRO A 218 -9.63 -13.29 -10.09
C PRO A 218 -9.77 -12.03 -9.20
N PRO A 219 -8.67 -11.52 -8.62
CA PRO A 219 -8.67 -10.27 -7.87
C PRO A 219 -8.66 -9.01 -8.76
N LEU A 220 -9.37 -7.96 -8.35
CA LEU A 220 -9.27 -6.63 -8.95
C LEU A 220 -7.97 -5.92 -8.51
N CYS A 221 -6.91 -6.09 -9.30
CA CYS A 221 -5.53 -5.71 -8.95
C CYS A 221 -5.18 -4.24 -9.22
N SER A 222 -6.08 -3.32 -8.91
CA SER A 222 -5.86 -1.89 -9.19
C SER A 222 -4.95 -1.19 -8.16
N ALA A 223 -4.81 -1.78 -6.97
CA ALA A 223 -3.94 -1.39 -5.86
C ALA A 223 -3.66 -2.64 -4.99
N ASN A 224 -2.78 -2.50 -3.98
CA ASN A 224 -2.55 -3.54 -2.98
C ASN A 224 -3.85 -3.95 -2.26
N PRO A 225 -4.04 -5.22 -1.84
CA PRO A 225 -5.22 -5.65 -1.10
C PRO A 225 -5.30 -5.02 0.28
N ILE A 226 -6.48 -5.12 0.89
CA ILE A 226 -6.62 -4.87 2.31
C ILE A 226 -6.09 -6.07 3.08
N ILE A 227 -5.10 -5.83 3.93
CA ILE A 227 -4.41 -6.85 4.73
C ILE A 227 -4.90 -6.72 6.17
N LEU A 228 -5.79 -7.62 6.59
CA LEU A 228 -6.38 -7.66 7.93
C LEU A 228 -6.66 -9.12 8.29
N TYR A 229 -6.81 -9.42 9.58
CA TYR A 229 -7.26 -10.75 10.04
C TYR A 229 -6.44 -11.93 9.48
N GLY A 230 -5.12 -11.75 9.28
CA GLY A 230 -4.26 -12.77 8.70
C GLY A 230 -4.56 -13.11 7.23
N ALA A 231 -5.32 -12.26 6.52
CA ALA A 231 -5.75 -12.50 5.16
C ALA A 231 -5.63 -11.27 4.25
N LEU A 232 -5.57 -11.52 2.94
CA LEU A 232 -5.58 -10.52 1.89
C LEU A 232 -7.00 -10.45 1.30
N HIS A 233 -7.54 -9.25 1.11
CA HIS A 233 -8.90 -9.03 0.64
C HIS A 233 -8.95 -8.17 -0.62
N TRP A 234 -9.71 -8.65 -1.61
CA TRP A 234 -9.99 -7.93 -2.85
C TRP A 234 -11.47 -7.94 -3.18
N ILE A 235 -11.88 -7.02 -4.05
CA ILE A 235 -13.07 -7.23 -4.87
C ILE A 235 -12.70 -8.16 -6.02
N VAL A 236 -13.59 -9.10 -6.36
CA VAL A 236 -13.44 -9.94 -7.54
C VAL A 236 -13.52 -9.09 -8.81
N ASP A 237 -12.59 -9.29 -9.75
CA ASP A 237 -12.61 -8.62 -11.04
C ASP A 237 -13.65 -9.28 -11.96
N GLU A 238 -14.76 -8.58 -12.19
CA GLU A 238 -15.88 -9.09 -12.97
C GLU A 238 -15.51 -9.38 -14.42
N TYR A 239 -14.62 -8.58 -15.03
CA TYR A 239 -14.33 -8.68 -16.46
C TYR A 239 -13.62 -9.98 -16.84
N PRO A 240 -12.45 -10.33 -16.25
CA PRO A 240 -11.81 -11.61 -16.52
C PRO A 240 -12.66 -12.80 -16.05
N TYR A 241 -13.50 -12.62 -15.02
CA TYR A 241 -14.42 -13.67 -14.60
C TYR A 241 -15.51 -13.93 -15.64
N GLU A 242 -16.26 -12.91 -16.05
CA GLU A 242 -17.35 -13.00 -17.02
C GLU A 242 -16.85 -13.55 -18.35
N TYR A 243 -15.71 -13.03 -18.83
CA TYR A 243 -15.07 -13.51 -20.06
C TYR A 243 -14.78 -15.02 -20.03
N ARG A 244 -14.46 -15.57 -18.86
CA ARG A 244 -14.11 -16.99 -18.69
C ARG A 244 -15.32 -17.88 -18.42
N HIS A 245 -16.25 -17.40 -17.60
CA HIS A 245 -17.36 -18.21 -17.08
C HIS A 245 -18.67 -17.98 -17.86
N GLY A 246 -18.71 -17.01 -18.77
CA GLY A 246 -19.93 -16.64 -19.53
C GLY A 246 -21.04 -16.05 -18.67
N ARG A 247 -20.73 -15.65 -17.42
CA ARG A 247 -21.67 -15.10 -16.44
C ARG A 247 -20.97 -14.21 -15.43
N PHE A 248 -21.71 -13.28 -14.85
CA PHE A 248 -21.23 -12.50 -13.70
C PHE A 248 -21.02 -13.39 -12.47
N PRO A 249 -20.02 -13.10 -11.61
CA PRO A 249 -19.87 -13.83 -10.36
C PRO A 249 -21.08 -13.57 -9.44
N GLY A 250 -21.46 -14.56 -8.65
CA GLY A 250 -22.61 -14.47 -7.74
C GLY A 250 -22.41 -13.46 -6.60
N CYS A 251 -23.49 -12.89 -6.07
CA CYS A 251 -23.42 -11.92 -4.96
C CYS A 251 -22.76 -12.47 -3.68
N SER A 252 -22.75 -13.80 -3.52
CA SER A 252 -22.04 -14.49 -2.44
C SER A 252 -20.51 -14.51 -2.61
N ASN A 253 -20.01 -14.07 -3.77
CA ASN A 253 -18.61 -14.25 -4.18
C ASN A 253 -17.91 -12.94 -4.54
N VAL A 254 -18.34 -11.81 -3.96
CA VAL A 254 -17.85 -10.48 -4.36
C VAL A 254 -16.49 -10.15 -3.78
N VAL A 255 -16.27 -10.55 -2.52
CA VAL A 255 -15.01 -10.34 -1.84
C VAL A 255 -14.20 -11.62 -1.96
N LEU A 256 -13.03 -11.53 -2.59
CA LEU A 256 -12.03 -12.59 -2.62
C LEU A 256 -11.13 -12.46 -1.41
N VAL A 257 -10.88 -13.58 -0.75
CA VAL A 257 -10.02 -13.66 0.44
C VAL A 257 -8.94 -14.70 0.23
N PHE A 258 -7.70 -14.37 0.56
CA PHE A 258 -6.59 -15.31 0.66
C PHE A 258 -6.10 -15.37 2.09
N ASN A 259 -6.26 -16.51 2.75
CA ASN A 259 -5.70 -16.74 4.08
C ASN A 259 -4.19 -16.99 3.95
N MET A 260 -3.36 -16.13 4.54
CA MET A 260 -1.90 -16.20 4.40
C MET A 260 -1.28 -17.37 5.14
N GLU A 261 -1.92 -17.88 6.19
CA GLU A 261 -1.40 -18.99 7.00
C GLU A 261 -1.69 -20.36 6.38
N ARG A 262 -2.90 -20.54 5.86
CA ARG A 262 -3.38 -21.79 5.24
C ARG A 262 -3.14 -21.81 3.73
N GLU A 263 -2.84 -20.66 3.15
CA GLU A 263 -2.65 -20.45 1.70
C GLU A 263 -3.89 -20.85 0.87
N LEU A 264 -5.07 -20.60 1.42
CA LEU A 264 -6.35 -20.96 0.79
C LEU A 264 -7.12 -19.73 0.37
N PHE A 265 -7.71 -19.82 -0.82
CA PHE A 265 -8.68 -18.85 -1.31
C PHE A 265 -10.09 -19.26 -0.93
N PHE A 266 -10.90 -18.26 -0.60
CA PHE A 266 -12.35 -18.39 -0.53
C PHE A 266 -12.99 -17.06 -0.90
N THR A 267 -14.31 -17.09 -1.10
CA THR A 267 -15.08 -15.87 -1.33
C THR A 267 -16.11 -15.65 -0.24
N MET A 268 -16.55 -14.39 -0.13
CA MET A 268 -17.66 -14.01 0.73
C MET A 268 -18.54 -12.94 0.08
N SER A 269 -19.75 -12.81 0.62
CA SER A 269 -20.74 -11.85 0.13
C SER A 269 -20.31 -10.42 0.42
N HIS A 270 -20.70 -9.51 -0.49
CA HIS A 270 -20.71 -8.09 -0.19
C HIS A 270 -21.75 -7.76 0.91
N PRO A 271 -21.63 -6.62 1.59
CA PRO A 271 -22.64 -6.17 2.54
C PRO A 271 -24.00 -5.89 1.89
N GLY A 272 -25.08 -5.98 2.67
CA GLY A 272 -26.46 -5.67 2.25
C GLY A 272 -27.32 -6.91 1.94
N GLY A 273 -28.51 -6.69 1.38
CA GLY A 273 -29.43 -7.76 0.97
C GLY A 273 -29.11 -8.35 -0.41
N ARG A 274 -29.84 -9.39 -0.81
CA ARG A 274 -29.71 -9.99 -2.16
C ARG A 274 -29.96 -8.94 -3.25
N CYS A 275 -29.04 -8.85 -4.20
CA CYS A 275 -29.17 -7.95 -5.35
C CYS A 275 -30.31 -8.37 -6.27
N ARG A 276 -31.00 -7.37 -6.85
CA ARG A 276 -32.07 -7.57 -7.84
C ARG A 276 -31.56 -7.68 -9.28
N GLY A 277 -30.32 -7.31 -9.56
CA GLY A 277 -29.71 -7.29 -10.90
C GLY A 277 -28.32 -7.93 -10.95
N GLN A 278 -27.90 -8.37 -12.15
CA GLN A 278 -26.58 -8.96 -12.39
C GLN A 278 -25.53 -7.85 -12.56
N GLY A 279 -24.43 -7.91 -11.80
CA GLY A 279 -23.21 -7.14 -12.08
C GLY A 279 -23.10 -5.73 -11.48
N GLU A 280 -24.19 -5.07 -11.08
CA GLU A 280 -24.12 -3.66 -10.65
C GLU A 280 -23.24 -3.40 -9.42
N HIS A 281 -23.11 -4.36 -8.52
CA HIS A 281 -22.32 -4.22 -7.31
C HIS A 281 -20.80 -4.26 -7.57
N TYR A 282 -20.29 -5.04 -8.52
CA TYR A 282 -18.83 -5.12 -8.76
C TYR A 282 -18.24 -3.79 -9.22
N ARG A 283 -19.02 -2.99 -9.94
CA ARG A 283 -18.57 -1.69 -10.48
C ARG A 283 -18.58 -0.57 -9.44
N THR A 284 -19.37 -0.73 -8.39
CA THR A 284 -19.62 0.31 -7.38
C THR A 284 -19.11 -0.06 -5.99
N THR A 285 -18.73 -1.32 -5.77
CA THR A 285 -18.26 -1.85 -4.49
C THR A 285 -16.73 -1.79 -4.42
N TYR A 286 -16.22 -1.31 -3.29
CA TYR A 286 -14.80 -1.18 -3.01
C TYR A 286 -14.51 -1.57 -1.55
N LEU A 287 -13.28 -1.97 -1.27
CA LEU A 287 -12.79 -2.24 0.08
C LEU A 287 -11.88 -1.14 0.57
N MET A 288 -11.87 -0.94 1.89
CA MET A 288 -10.90 -0.12 2.59
C MET A 288 -10.70 -0.66 4.01
N GLU A 289 -9.60 -0.27 4.64
CA GLU A 289 -9.42 -0.42 6.08
C GLU A 289 -9.86 0.86 6.78
N MET A 290 -10.53 0.72 7.91
CA MET A 290 -10.91 1.85 8.76
C MET A 290 -10.85 1.46 10.23
N GLY A 291 -9.89 2.02 10.97
CA GLY A 291 -9.79 1.82 12.42
C GLY A 291 -9.43 0.38 12.81
N GLY A 292 -8.73 -0.36 11.93
CA GLY A 292 -8.43 -1.78 12.09
C GLY A 292 -9.51 -2.72 11.55
N ASP A 293 -10.65 -2.19 11.11
CA ASP A 293 -11.75 -3.00 10.58
C ASP A 293 -11.79 -3.02 9.05
N LEU A 294 -12.15 -4.17 8.48
CA LEU A 294 -12.42 -4.29 7.06
C LEU A 294 -13.75 -3.62 6.74
N CYS A 295 -13.70 -2.63 5.87
CA CYS A 295 -14.86 -1.89 5.42
C CYS A 295 -15.11 -2.12 3.93
N CYS A 296 -16.37 -2.07 3.58
CA CYS A 296 -16.84 -2.12 2.22
C CYS A 296 -17.68 -0.88 1.96
N TYR A 297 -17.45 -0.17 0.87
CA TYR A 297 -18.27 0.97 0.51
C TYR A 297 -18.82 0.84 -0.91
N GLN A 298 -20.02 1.38 -1.10
CA GLN A 298 -20.70 1.40 -2.38
C GLN A 298 -20.85 2.85 -2.85
N ALA A 299 -20.25 3.15 -4.00
CA ALA A 299 -20.37 4.43 -4.68
C ALA A 299 -21.40 4.31 -5.80
N SER A 300 -22.69 4.32 -5.45
CA SER A 300 -23.80 4.25 -6.39
C SER A 300 -24.03 5.58 -7.15
N SER A 301 -23.67 6.73 -6.54
CA SER A 301 -23.75 8.07 -7.14
C SER A 301 -22.68 9.03 -6.57
N LEU A 302 -22.62 10.28 -7.07
CA LEU A 302 -21.79 11.36 -6.48
C LEU A 302 -22.42 11.97 -5.21
N GLU A 303 -23.56 11.45 -4.75
CA GLU A 303 -24.39 12.04 -3.70
C GLU A 303 -24.46 11.19 -2.43
N GLU A 304 -24.25 9.87 -2.54
CA GLU A 304 -24.32 8.94 -1.42
C GLU A 304 -23.11 7.99 -1.42
N LEU A 305 -22.42 7.92 -0.28
CA LEU A 305 -21.33 6.98 -0.03
C LEU A 305 -21.72 6.10 1.16
N VAL A 306 -22.30 4.94 0.88
CA VAL A 306 -22.64 4.01 1.95
C VAL A 306 -21.42 3.21 2.32
N ILE A 307 -21.02 3.26 3.59
CA ILE A 307 -19.94 2.46 4.14
C ILE A 307 -20.56 1.33 4.98
N TRP A 308 -19.92 0.17 4.98
CA TRP A 308 -20.27 -0.97 5.80
C TRP A 308 -19.02 -1.45 6.49
N ILE A 309 -19.15 -1.81 7.76
CA ILE A 309 -18.06 -2.35 8.58
C ILE A 309 -18.36 -3.81 8.86
N ILE A 310 -17.36 -4.69 8.76
CA ILE A 310 -17.52 -6.06 9.21
C ILE A 310 -17.43 -6.09 10.75
N LYS A 311 -18.54 -6.41 11.42
CA LYS A 311 -18.60 -6.44 12.89
C LYS A 311 -18.21 -7.80 13.47
N ASP A 312 -18.51 -8.86 12.74
CA ASP A 312 -18.10 -10.23 13.08
C ASP A 312 -17.49 -10.84 11.82
N TYR A 313 -16.17 -10.91 11.78
CA TYR A 313 -15.42 -11.37 10.62
C TYR A 313 -15.67 -12.85 10.33
N GLU A 314 -15.66 -13.69 11.36
CA GLU A 314 -15.88 -15.14 11.25
C GLU A 314 -17.28 -15.46 10.76
N LYS A 315 -18.29 -14.77 11.32
CA LYS A 315 -19.68 -14.91 10.87
C LYS A 315 -20.01 -14.09 9.61
N LYS A 316 -19.05 -13.33 9.09
CA LYS A 316 -19.18 -12.49 7.88
C LYS A 316 -20.33 -11.47 7.98
N VAL A 317 -20.53 -10.89 9.16
CA VAL A 317 -21.63 -9.98 9.46
C VAL A 317 -21.23 -8.53 9.20
N TRP A 318 -21.90 -7.92 8.23
CA TRP A 318 -21.72 -6.51 7.88
C TRP A 318 -22.77 -5.62 8.55
N VAL A 319 -22.34 -4.47 9.07
CA VAL A 319 -23.21 -3.45 9.65
C VAL A 319 -23.09 -2.15 8.87
N LYS A 320 -24.23 -1.53 8.59
CA LYS A 320 -24.30 -0.31 7.79
C LYS A 320 -23.81 0.88 8.61
N MET A 321 -22.90 1.66 8.03
CA MET A 321 -22.42 2.95 8.52
C MET A 321 -22.61 3.99 7.40
N HIS A 322 -23.69 4.77 7.45
CA HIS A 322 -23.98 5.71 6.37
C HIS A 322 -23.11 6.97 6.43
N VAL A 323 -22.63 7.41 5.26
CA VAL A 323 -21.98 8.71 5.07
C VAL A 323 -22.58 9.41 3.84
N PHE A 324 -23.12 10.61 4.00
CA PHE A 324 -23.73 11.36 2.89
C PHE A 324 -22.74 12.32 2.24
N VAL A 325 -22.11 11.92 1.14
CA VAL A 325 -21.09 12.74 0.46
C VAL A 325 -21.72 13.54 -0.67
N LYS A 326 -22.15 14.78 -0.39
CA LYS A 326 -22.65 15.72 -1.43
C LYS A 326 -21.48 16.36 -2.19
N GLY A 327 -21.00 15.73 -3.27
CA GLY A 327 -19.87 16.24 -4.07
C GLY A 327 -20.20 17.44 -5.00
N PRO A 328 -19.19 18.18 -5.48
CA PRO A 328 -19.40 19.33 -6.37
C PRO A 328 -19.65 18.88 -7.82
N SER A 329 -20.90 18.88 -8.27
CA SER A 329 -21.22 19.08 -9.70
C SER A 329 -22.59 19.77 -9.86
N LYS A 330 -22.61 20.91 -10.56
CA LYS A 330 -23.81 21.53 -11.14
C LYS A 330 -23.96 21.18 -12.64
N ASN A 331 -23.09 20.35 -13.21
CA ASN A 331 -23.02 20.10 -14.65
C ASN A 331 -23.59 18.72 -15.03
N PRO A 332 -24.73 18.65 -15.75
CA PRO A 332 -25.41 17.41 -16.12
C PRO A 332 -24.72 16.61 -17.25
N CYS A 333 -23.67 17.14 -17.88
CA CYS A 333 -22.91 16.44 -18.93
C CYS A 333 -21.88 15.44 -18.37
N ASP A 334 -21.73 15.34 -17.05
CA ASP A 334 -20.68 14.58 -16.38
C ASP A 334 -21.09 13.12 -16.11
N LYS A 335 -21.73 12.47 -17.09
CA LYS A 335 -22.36 11.13 -17.01
C LYS A 335 -21.36 9.96 -16.98
N ARG A 336 -20.05 10.19 -16.86
CA ARG A 336 -19.12 9.09 -16.57
C ARG A 336 -19.29 8.72 -15.10
N ARG A 337 -19.96 7.59 -14.88
CA ARG A 337 -20.20 6.95 -13.57
C ARG A 337 -18.98 7.08 -12.65
N GLY A 338 -19.30 7.31 -11.38
CA GLY A 338 -18.36 7.68 -10.32
C GLY A 338 -17.14 6.79 -10.21
N LEU A 339 -16.07 7.37 -9.72
CA LEU A 339 -15.00 6.64 -9.06
C LEU A 339 -14.53 7.53 -7.91
N VAL A 340 -15.35 7.60 -6.87
CA VAL A 340 -14.89 8.08 -5.57
C VAL A 340 -14.15 6.92 -4.96
N THR A 341 -12.82 7.05 -4.83
CA THR A 341 -12.02 6.08 -4.08
C THR A 341 -11.72 6.66 -2.72
N VAL A 342 -12.14 5.99 -1.65
CA VAL A 342 -11.71 6.35 -0.29
C VAL A 342 -10.32 5.77 -0.10
N ILE A 343 -9.35 6.63 0.16
CA ILE A 343 -7.95 6.24 0.39
C ILE A 343 -7.73 5.95 1.86
N HIS A 344 -8.24 6.82 2.75
CA HIS A 344 -8.06 6.70 4.19
C HIS A 344 -9.00 7.60 4.99
N ARG A 345 -9.08 7.37 6.32
CA ARG A 345 -9.83 8.17 7.28
C ARG A 345 -8.93 8.79 8.35
N TYR A 346 -9.10 10.07 8.62
CA TYR A 346 -8.44 10.83 9.69
C TYR A 346 -9.48 11.35 10.69
N GLY A 347 -9.79 10.57 11.73
CA GLY A 347 -10.83 10.95 12.68
C GLY A 347 -12.16 11.21 11.96
N ASP A 348 -12.52 12.48 11.80
CA ASP A 348 -13.74 12.93 11.11
C ASP A 348 -13.51 13.38 9.66
N GLU A 349 -12.35 13.16 9.06
CA GLU A 349 -12.09 13.47 7.64
C GLU A 349 -11.82 12.19 6.81
N LEU A 350 -12.25 12.16 5.55
CA LEU A 350 -11.90 11.12 4.58
C LEU A 350 -11.01 11.71 3.49
N LEU A 351 -9.86 11.08 3.25
CA LEU A 351 -9.08 11.34 2.05
C LEU A 351 -9.68 10.55 0.89
N ILE A 352 -10.25 11.27 -0.08
CA ILE A 352 -10.89 10.69 -1.25
C ILE A 352 -10.17 11.09 -2.53
N CYS A 353 -10.15 10.19 -3.51
CA CYS A 353 -9.73 10.46 -4.87
C CYS A 353 -10.94 10.44 -5.79
N LEU A 354 -11.22 11.56 -6.45
CA LEU A 354 -12.26 11.67 -7.46
C LEU A 354 -11.66 11.41 -8.84
N ARG A 355 -12.25 10.45 -9.57
CA ARG A 355 -11.88 10.07 -10.94
C ARG A 355 -10.43 9.65 -11.13
N LYS A 356 -9.76 9.21 -10.05
CA LYS A 356 -8.32 8.94 -10.05
C LYS A 356 -7.46 10.15 -10.44
N GLU A 357 -7.98 11.38 -10.33
CA GLU A 357 -7.29 12.59 -10.79
C GLU A 357 -7.12 13.64 -9.69
N LYS A 358 -8.15 13.80 -8.85
CA LYS A 358 -8.22 14.90 -7.88
C LYS A 358 -8.38 14.35 -6.47
N LEU A 359 -7.59 14.87 -5.54
CA LEU A 359 -7.65 14.48 -4.13
C LEU A 359 -8.40 15.53 -3.30
N PHE A 360 -9.23 15.07 -2.39
CA PHE A 360 -9.97 15.90 -1.44
C PHE A 360 -9.93 15.30 -0.05
N LEU A 361 -9.88 16.14 0.97
CA LEU A 361 -10.31 15.81 2.32
C LEU A 361 -11.80 16.15 2.41
N TYR A 362 -12.60 15.17 2.81
CA TYR A 362 -14.03 15.32 3.02
C TYR A 362 -14.32 15.25 4.53
N ASN A 363 -14.88 16.30 5.11
CA ASN A 363 -15.24 16.32 6.52
C ASN A 363 -16.60 15.63 6.74
N LEU A 364 -16.61 14.57 7.55
CA LEU A 364 -17.79 13.75 7.86
C LEU A 364 -18.84 14.49 8.69
N ARG A 365 -18.45 15.48 9.50
CA ARG A 365 -19.38 16.27 10.33
C ARG A 365 -19.99 17.43 9.57
N GLU A 366 -19.15 18.19 8.87
CA GLU A 366 -19.54 19.41 8.18
C GLU A 366 -20.03 19.15 6.75
N GLY A 367 -19.71 17.99 6.17
CA GLY A 367 -20.01 17.66 4.78
C GLY A 367 -19.22 18.48 3.76
N THR A 368 -18.08 19.07 4.16
CA THR A 368 -17.29 19.99 3.35
C THR A 368 -16.13 19.29 2.63
N PHE A 369 -15.70 19.85 1.49
CA PHE A 369 -14.56 19.35 0.73
C PHE A 369 -13.41 20.36 0.74
N LYS A 370 -12.21 19.86 1.03
CA LYS A 370 -10.98 20.61 0.89
C LYS A 370 -10.06 19.92 -0.10
N ARG A 371 -9.76 20.59 -1.22
CA ARG A 371 -8.80 20.04 -2.19
C ARG A 371 -7.42 19.90 -1.55
N VAL A 372 -6.76 18.77 -1.79
CA VAL A 372 -5.40 18.51 -1.35
C VAL A 372 -4.51 18.06 -2.51
N GLY A 373 -3.20 18.19 -2.34
CA GLY A 373 -2.22 17.85 -3.38
C GLY A 373 -2.04 18.94 -4.46
N LYS A 374 -1.25 18.62 -5.49
CA LYS A 374 -0.88 19.59 -6.55
C LYS A 374 -2.09 19.95 -7.42
N LYS A 375 -2.16 21.22 -7.84
CA LYS A 375 -3.25 21.75 -8.69
C LYS A 375 -3.23 21.25 -10.14
N TYR A 376 -2.13 20.62 -10.57
CA TYR A 376 -1.84 20.21 -11.96
C TYR A 376 -2.88 19.28 -12.57
N MET A 377 -3.01 19.32 -13.91
CA MET A 377 -3.71 18.31 -14.71
C MET A 377 -2.88 17.02 -14.74
N ALA A 378 -2.95 16.22 -13.68
CA ALA A 378 -2.50 14.85 -13.71
C ALA A 378 -3.53 14.00 -14.47
N PHE A 379 -3.07 13.14 -15.37
CA PHE A 379 -3.91 12.14 -16.03
C PHE A 379 -4.39 11.07 -15.05
N ARG A 380 -3.56 10.75 -14.05
CA ARG A 380 -3.89 9.80 -12.99
C ARG A 380 -3.10 10.10 -11.71
N VAL A 381 -3.65 9.74 -10.57
CA VAL A 381 -3.00 9.75 -9.26
C VAL A 381 -3.12 8.35 -8.67
N CYS A 382 -1.98 7.76 -8.31
CA CYS A 382 -1.94 6.60 -7.41
C CYS A 382 -1.64 7.10 -6.01
N ALA A 383 -2.37 6.60 -5.02
CA ALA A 383 -2.19 6.92 -3.62
C ALA A 383 -2.15 5.61 -2.83
N VAL A 384 -1.17 5.46 -1.94
CA VAL A 384 -1.07 4.30 -1.05
C VAL A 384 -0.75 4.76 0.37
N PRO A 385 -1.34 4.14 1.41
CA PRO A 385 -0.89 4.33 2.78
C PRO A 385 0.55 3.84 2.93
N HIS A 386 1.34 4.52 3.75
CA HIS A 386 2.75 4.22 3.97
C HIS A 386 3.15 4.56 5.40
N VAL A 387 3.90 3.66 6.00
CA VAL A 387 4.53 3.86 7.30
C VAL A 387 6.03 3.88 7.07
N SER A 388 6.72 4.95 7.43
CA SER A 388 8.17 5.06 7.24
C SER A 388 8.91 4.32 8.34
N THR A 389 9.86 3.47 7.96
CA THR A 389 10.62 2.60 8.88
C THR A 389 12.04 2.37 8.38
N LEU A 390 12.88 1.77 9.23
CA LEU A 390 14.23 1.33 8.87
C LEU A 390 14.26 -0.10 8.28
N ALA A 391 13.12 -0.65 7.85
CA ALA A 391 13.07 -2.02 7.36
C ALA A 391 13.99 -2.22 6.14
N SER A 392 14.84 -3.24 6.18
CA SER A 392 15.76 -3.54 5.07
C SER A 392 15.16 -4.56 4.12
N LEU A 393 15.56 -4.46 2.85
CA LEU A 393 15.28 -5.47 1.83
C LEU A 393 16.28 -6.63 1.87
N ASN A 394 17.41 -6.48 2.56
CA ASN A 394 18.53 -7.44 2.61
C ASN A 394 18.99 -7.91 1.21
N ALA A 395 18.77 -7.09 0.18
CA ALA A 395 19.09 -7.39 -1.20
C ALA A 395 19.37 -6.10 -1.96
N ASP A 396 20.43 -6.10 -2.75
CA ASP A 396 20.83 -5.00 -3.61
C ASP A 396 20.85 -5.43 -5.08
N GLY A 397 20.43 -4.53 -5.97
CA GLY A 397 20.57 -4.70 -7.42
C GLY A 397 19.37 -5.39 -8.07
N LEU A 398 19.64 -6.36 -8.96
CA LEU A 398 18.64 -7.06 -9.76
C LEU A 398 18.51 -8.52 -9.32
N ILE A 399 17.29 -8.94 -8.98
CA ILE A 399 16.91 -10.33 -8.73
C ILE A 399 16.10 -10.83 -9.93
N THR A 400 16.61 -11.86 -10.60
CA THR A 400 15.84 -12.60 -11.60
C THR A 400 15.30 -13.86 -10.96
N LEU A 401 13.97 -13.99 -10.92
CA LEU A 401 13.32 -15.16 -10.33
C LEU A 401 13.40 -16.36 -11.26
N GLN A 402 13.60 -17.53 -10.69
CA GLN A 402 13.50 -18.81 -11.39
C GLN A 402 12.16 -19.48 -11.07
N ASN A 403 11.55 -20.11 -12.08
CA ASN A 403 10.40 -20.98 -11.82
C ASN A 403 10.90 -22.25 -11.16
N GLN A 404 10.37 -22.60 -9.98
CA GLN A 404 10.55 -23.95 -9.47
C GLN A 404 9.80 -24.90 -10.40
N SER A 405 10.54 -25.75 -11.10
CA SER A 405 9.97 -26.96 -11.71
C SER A 405 9.45 -27.82 -10.56
N LEU A 406 8.14 -28.05 -10.55
CA LEU A 406 7.49 -29.04 -9.67
C LEU A 406 8.06 -30.43 -9.91
#